data_AF-A0A2N3C8P9-F1
#
_entry.id   AF-A0A2N3C8P9-F1
#
_cell.length_a   1.000
_cell.length_b   1.000
_cell.length_c   1.000
_cell.angle_alpha   90.00
_cell.angle_beta   90.00
_cell.angle_gamma   90.00
#
_symmetry.space_group_name_H-M   'P 1'
#
loop_
_entity.id
_entity.type
_entity.pdbx_description
1 polymer ?
#
loop_
_entity_poly.entity_id
_entity_poly.type
_entity_poly.pdbx_seq_one_letter_code
_entity_poly.pdbx_strand_id
1 'polypeptide(L)'
;LHGEELLHRLGQAGVMASQGSACTAGGTEPSHVLLAMGLDRDEALSTVRFSLSRETTEADIDLAVITVTEIIKAMTGGLPAAA
;
A
#
# COMPACT_ATOMS: atom_id res chain seq x y z
N LEU A 1 -5.57 3.67 -8.81
CA LEU A 1 -4.20 3.49 -8.26
C LEU A 1 -3.94 2.00 -8.17
N HIS A 2 -2.81 1.50 -8.68
CA HIS A 2 -2.47 0.08 -8.56
C HIS A 2 -1.54 -0.13 -7.36
N GLY A 3 -1.91 -1.05 -6.46
CA GLY A 3 -1.16 -1.29 -5.22
C GLY A 3 0.26 -1.81 -5.48
N GLU A 4 0.46 -2.58 -6.54
CA GLU A 4 1.76 -3.13 -6.94
C GLU A 4 2.79 -2.02 -7.26
N GLU A 5 2.38 -1.00 -8.01
CA GLU A 5 3.24 0.15 -8.33
C GLU A 5 3.63 0.92 -7.05
N LEU A 6 2.68 1.14 -6.15
CA LEU A 6 2.95 1.77 -4.86
C LEU A 6 3.96 0.96 -4.03
N LEU A 7 3.80 -0.37 -3.97
CA LEU A 7 4.72 -1.26 -3.26
C LEU A 7 6.12 -1.27 -3.86
N HIS A 8 6.24 -1.26 -5.19
CA HIS A 8 7.53 -1.19 -5.85
C HIS A 8 8.29 0.08 -5.45
N ARG A 9 7.60 1.23 -5.50
CA ARG A 9 8.18 2.53 -5.13
C ARG A 9 8.50 2.64 -3.64
N LEU A 10 7.66 2.08 -2.77
CA LEU A 10 7.92 2.01 -1.33
C LEU A 10 9.18 1.18 -1.03
N GLY A 11 9.33 0.02 -1.68
CA GLY A 11 10.51 -0.83 -1.53
C GLY A 11 11.81 -0.13 -1.95
N GLN A 12 11.78 0.63 -3.04
CA GLN A 12 12.91 1.47 -3.47
C GLN A 12 13.25 2.58 -2.47
N ALA A 13 12.25 3.09 -1.74
CA ALA A 13 12.41 4.10 -0.70
C ALA A 13 12.74 3.52 0.69
N GLY A 14 12.93 2.20 0.80
CA GLY A 14 13.29 1.53 2.05
C GLY A 14 12.10 1.20 2.97
N VAL A 15 10.86 1.41 2.51
CA VAL A 15 9.65 1.08 3.27
C VAL A 15 9.06 -0.24 2.75
N MET A 16 9.08 -1.27 3.59
CA MET A 16 8.61 -2.60 3.21
C MET A 16 7.15 -2.81 3.61
N ALA A 17 6.31 -3.19 2.66
CA ALA A 17 4.88 -3.47 2.85
C ALA A 17 4.43 -4.62 1.94
N SER A 18 3.14 -4.98 2.00
CA SER A 18 2.57 -6.08 1.20
C SER A 18 1.26 -5.69 0.53
N GLN A 19 0.80 -6.49 -0.45
CA GLN A 19 -0.46 -6.34 -1.17
C GLN A 19 -1.45 -7.41 -0.71
N GLY A 20 -2.69 -7.03 -0.40
CA GLY A 20 -3.78 -7.97 -0.14
C GLY A 20 -3.61 -8.78 1.16
N SER A 21 -4.12 -10.02 1.16
CA SER A 21 -4.11 -10.91 2.32
C SER A 21 -2.77 -11.63 2.44
N ALA A 22 -1.78 -10.93 3.01
CA ALA A 22 -0.50 -11.45 3.51
C ALA A 22 0.48 -12.14 2.53
N CYS A 23 0.01 -12.95 1.58
CA CYS A 23 0.80 -13.87 0.76
C CYS A 23 0.61 -13.65 -0.75
N THR A 24 -0.26 -12.72 -1.17
CA THR A 24 -0.57 -12.45 -2.59
C THR A 24 0.39 -11.46 -3.25
N ALA A 25 1.59 -11.26 -2.68
CA ALA A 25 2.59 -10.40 -3.30
C ALA A 25 3.06 -11.01 -4.64
N GLY A 26 2.67 -10.39 -5.76
CA GLY A 26 3.06 -10.75 -7.12
C GLY A 26 1.98 -11.44 -7.97
N GLY A 27 0.74 -11.53 -7.50
CA GLY A 27 -0.38 -12.07 -8.28
C GLY A 27 -1.22 -10.98 -8.94
N THR A 28 -1.68 -11.21 -10.17
CA THR A 28 -2.69 -10.37 -10.85
C THR A 28 -4.11 -10.60 -10.31
N GLU A 29 -4.27 -11.54 -9.38
CA GLU A 29 -5.56 -11.87 -8.79
C GLU A 29 -5.80 -11.13 -7.47
N PRO A 30 -6.99 -10.54 -7.27
CA PRO A 30 -7.36 -9.86 -6.04
C PRO A 30 -7.39 -10.84 -4.86
N SER A 31 -7.17 -10.31 -3.66
CA SER A 31 -7.30 -11.09 -2.43
C SER A 31 -8.74 -11.60 -2.28
N HIS A 32 -8.89 -12.93 -2.19
CA HIS A 32 -10.17 -13.57 -1.88
C HIS A 32 -10.78 -13.09 -0.55
N VAL A 33 -9.95 -12.68 0.42
CA VAL A 33 -10.41 -12.13 1.70
C VAL A 33 -11.04 -10.75 1.49
N LEU A 34 -10.37 -9.86 0.75
CA LEU A 34 -10.90 -8.52 0.48
C LEU A 34 -12.19 -8.58 -0.35
N LEU A 35 -12.26 -9.48 -1.33
CA LEU A 35 -13.49 -9.74 -2.06
C LEU A 35 -14.62 -10.24 -1.14
N ALA A 36 -14.33 -11.17 -0.22
CA ALA A 36 -15.31 -11.65 0.76
C ALA A 36 -15.75 -10.56 1.75
N MET A 37 -14.91 -9.55 2.00
CA MET A 37 -15.26 -8.36 2.78
C MET A 37 -16.15 -7.37 2.02
N GLY A 38 -16.42 -7.62 0.73
CA GLY A 38 -17.31 -6.80 -0.10
C GLY A 38 -16.60 -5.72 -0.92
N LEU A 39 -15.26 -5.69 -0.94
CA LEU A 39 -14.54 -4.83 -1.88
C LEU A 39 -14.67 -5.40 -3.28
N ASP A 40 -14.76 -4.50 -4.27
CA ASP A 40 -14.68 -4.91 -5.65
C ASP A 40 -13.23 -5.28 -6.06
N ARG A 41 -13.07 -5.74 -7.31
CA ARG A 41 -11.77 -6.17 -7.83
C ARG A 41 -10.75 -5.04 -7.83
N ASP A 42 -11.15 -3.83 -8.23
CA ASP A 42 -10.24 -2.71 -8.40
C ASP A 42 -9.81 -2.17 -7.03
N GLU A 43 -10.75 -2.06 -6.10
CA GLU A 43 -10.49 -1.76 -4.69
C GLU A 43 -9.52 -2.78 -4.09
N ALA A 44 -9.78 -4.08 -4.26
CA ALA A 44 -8.93 -5.13 -3.72
C ALA A 44 -7.49 -5.10 -4.27
N LEU A 45 -7.32 -4.80 -5.56
CA LEU A 45 -6.01 -4.65 -6.21
C LEU A 45 -5.28 -3.34 -5.85
N SER A 46 -6.00 -2.35 -5.33
CA SER A 46 -5.44 -1.07 -4.88
C SER A 46 -4.96 -1.06 -3.43
N THR A 47 -5.12 -2.18 -2.71
CA THR A 47 -4.79 -2.27 -1.28
C THR A 47 -3.30 -2.46 -0.98
N VAL A 48 -2.83 -1.80 0.08
CA VAL A 48 -1.51 -1.99 0.68
C VAL A 48 -1.68 -2.27 2.17
N ARG A 49 -0.91 -3.23 2.70
CA ARG A 49 -0.92 -3.63 4.10
C ARG A 49 0.43 -3.38 4.75
N PHE A 50 0.42 -2.57 5.80
CA PHE A 50 1.52 -2.42 6.74
C PHE A 50 1.29 -3.31 7.96
N SER A 51 2.32 -4.08 8.32
CA SER A 51 2.30 -4.93 9.51
C SER A 51 3.43 -4.47 10.43
N LEU A 52 3.11 -4.19 11.68
CA LEU A 52 4.07 -3.69 12.68
C LEU A 52 4.57 -4.84 13.55
N SER A 53 5.76 -4.67 14.12
CA SER A 53 6.33 -5.58 15.11
C SER A 53 6.65 -4.83 16.42
N ARG A 54 7.13 -5.55 17.43
CA ARG A 54 7.63 -4.94 18.67
C ARG A 54 8.88 -4.08 18.48
N GLU A 55 9.54 -4.22 17.33
CA GLU A 55 10.76 -3.49 16.97
C GLU A 55 10.44 -2.24 16.14
N THR A 56 9.20 -2.08 15.66
CA THR A 56 8.77 -0.88 14.95
C THR A 56 8.83 0.33 15.88
N THR A 57 9.56 1.35 15.46
CA THR A 57 9.74 2.60 16.21
C THR A 57 8.85 3.71 15.66
N GLU A 58 8.67 4.79 16.44
CA GLU A 58 7.97 5.99 15.99
C GLU A 58 8.63 6.60 14.75
N ALA A 59 9.97 6.58 14.69
CA ALA A 59 10.72 7.05 13.53
C ALA A 59 10.44 6.23 12.25
N ASP A 60 10.21 4.92 12.38
CA ASP A 60 9.83 4.08 11.23
C ASP A 60 8.43 4.46 10.72
N ILE A 61 7.51 4.80 11.63
CA ILE A 61 6.16 5.27 11.28
C ILE A 61 6.22 6.63 10.59
N ASP A 62 6.99 7.57 11.12
CA ASP A 62 7.16 8.90 10.53
C ASP A 62 7.74 8.81 9.11
N LEU A 63 8.77 7.97 8.92
CA LEU A 63 9.34 7.69 7.61
C LEU A 63 8.29 7.11 6.67
N ALA A 64 7.56 6.07 7.09
CA ALA A 64 6.53 5.45 6.27
C ALA A 64 5.43 6.45 5.84
N VAL A 65 4.96 7.30 6.75
CA VAL A 65 3.94 8.32 6.45
C VAL A 65 4.43 9.33 5.42
N ILE A 66 5.64 9.87 5.60
CA ILE A 66 6.24 10.83 4.66
C ILE A 66 6.39 10.18 3.29
N THR A 67 7.01 9.00 3.23
CA THR A 67 7.30 8.30 1.98
C THR A 67 6.02 7.93 1.22
N VAL A 68 5.01 7.36 1.89
CA VAL A 68 3.72 7.02 1.26
C VAL A 68 3.05 8.27 0.68
N THR A 69 3.05 9.36 1.43
CA THR A 69 2.42 10.62 1.01
C THR A 69 3.09 11.20 -0.22
N GLU A 70 4.43 11.24 -0.24
CA GLU A 70 5.21 11.74 -1.39
C GLU A 70 5.01 10.88 -2.64
N ILE A 71 5.03 9.55 -2.49
CA ILE A 71 4.82 8.62 -3.59
C ILE A 71 3.42 8.79 -4.18
N ILE A 72 2.37 8.80 -3.35
CA ILE A 72 0.98 8.95 -3.81
C ILE A 72 0.80 10.30 -4.53
N LYS A 73 1.32 11.40 -3.97
CA LYS A 73 1.29 12.71 -4.63
C LYS A 73 1.93 12.65 -6.01
N ALA A 74 3.08 11.99 -6.14
CA ALA A 74 3.74 11.83 -7.43
C ALA A 74 2.94 10.94 -8.41
N MET A 75 2.32 9.84 -7.94
CA MET A 75 1.50 8.95 -8.79
C MET A 75 0.23 9.63 -9.33
N THR A 76 -0.26 10.64 -8.61
CA THR A 76 -1.55 11.28 -8.88
C THR A 76 -1.42 12.69 -9.44
N GLY A 77 -0.19 13.18 -9.67
CA GLY A 77 0.07 14.52 -10.19
C GLY A 77 -0.16 15.66 -9.18
N GLY A 78 -0.15 15.37 -7.88
CA GLY A 78 -0.51 16.27 -6.80
C GLY A 78 -2.03 16.31 -6.58
N LEU A 79 -2.51 15.62 -5.55
CA LEU A 79 -3.94 15.57 -5.23
C LEU A 79 -4.48 16.97 -4.83
N PRO A 80 -5.65 17.41 -5.34
CA PRO A 80 -6.60 18.06 -4.45
C PRO A 80 -7.06 17.02 -3.42
N ALA A 81 -7.09 17.42 -2.14
CA ALA A 81 -7.62 16.59 -1.07
C ALA A 81 -9.05 16.10 -1.39
N ALA A 82 -9.36 14.88 -0.97
CA ALA A 82 -10.62 14.17 -1.22
C ALA A 82 -11.87 15.09 -1.16
N ALA A 83 -12.76 14.91 -2.14
CA ALA A 83 -14.12 15.45 -2.13
C ALA A 83 -15.02 14.69 -1.16
#